data_AF-A0A525KAN8-F1
#
_entry.id   AF-A0A525KAN8-F1
#
_cell.length_a   1.000
_cell.length_b   1.000
_cell.length_c   1.000
_cell.angle_alpha   90.00
_cell.angle_beta   90.00
_cell.angle_gamma   90.00
#
_symmetry.space_group_name_H-M   'P 1'
#
loop_
_entity.id
_entity.type
_entity.pdbx_description
1 polymer ?
#
loop_
_entity_poly.entity_id
_entity_poly.type
_entity_poly.pdbx_seq_one_letter_code
_entity_poly.pdbx_strand_id
1 'polypeptide(L)'
;WKHNVQVMIEGPGHVPMHKIKANMDKQLKVCGEAPFYTLGPLTTDVAPGYDHITSAIGAAMIGWFGTAMLCYVTPKEHLGLPNRDDVKVGVMTYKLAAHAADLAKGHPTARAWDDAISRARFEFRWEDQFNLGIDPETAREYHDESLPKEAFKTAHFCSMCGPKFCSMKISQDIREDARKQNEVAVGMEEMAARFRESGGEILVPVTPAE
;
A
#
# COMPACT_ATOMS: atom_id res chain seq x y z
N TRP A 1 34.88 -8.16 15.45
CA TRP A 1 35.53 -7.38 14.38
C TRP A 1 37.05 -7.37 14.35
N LYS A 2 37.77 -7.63 15.45
CA LYS A 2 39.25 -7.67 15.45
C LYS A 2 39.88 -8.62 14.41
N HIS A 3 39.15 -9.64 13.95
CA HIS A 3 39.57 -10.59 12.92
C HIS A 3 38.95 -10.34 11.53
N ASN A 4 38.33 -9.18 11.28
CA ASN A 4 37.70 -8.81 10.01
C ASN A 4 36.62 -9.78 9.49
N VAL A 5 36.02 -10.59 10.36
CA VAL A 5 34.85 -11.42 10.05
C VAL A 5 33.58 -10.56 10.18
N GLN A 6 32.69 -10.63 9.19
CA GLN A 6 31.37 -9.98 9.23
C GLN A 6 30.49 -10.62 10.31
N VAL A 7 29.68 -9.80 11.01
CA VAL A 7 28.86 -10.26 12.14
C VAL A 7 27.48 -9.62 12.05
N MET A 8 26.45 -10.43 12.31
CA MET A 8 25.09 -10.01 12.65
C MET A 8 24.71 -10.66 13.98
N ILE A 9 23.70 -10.11 14.66
CA ILE A 9 23.24 -10.59 15.97
C ILE A 9 21.84 -11.16 15.83
N GLU A 10 21.60 -12.35 16.38
CA GLU A 10 20.27 -12.92 16.46
C GLU A 10 19.51 -12.39 17.68
N GLY A 11 18.21 -12.18 17.51
CA GLY A 11 17.30 -11.60 18.49
C GLY A 11 16.18 -12.54 18.93
N PRO A 12 15.24 -12.03 19.75
CA PRO A 12 14.22 -12.86 20.42
C PRO A 12 13.15 -13.42 19.47
N GLY A 13 12.40 -14.39 20.02
CA GLY A 13 11.20 -14.97 19.41
C GLY A 13 9.87 -14.40 19.93
N HIS A 14 9.63 -14.40 21.25
CA HIS A 14 8.32 -14.02 21.84
C HIS A 14 8.47 -12.78 22.73
N VAL A 15 7.86 -11.66 22.35
CA VAL A 15 8.00 -10.36 23.03
C VAL A 15 6.70 -9.55 22.90
N PRO A 16 6.03 -9.19 24.01
CA PRO A 16 4.86 -8.33 23.94
C PRO A 16 5.25 -6.92 23.48
N MET A 17 4.36 -6.25 22.72
CA MET A 17 4.67 -5.00 22.00
C MET A 17 5.38 -3.92 22.84
N HIS A 18 4.94 -3.71 24.08
CA HIS A 18 5.51 -2.69 24.97
C HIS A 18 6.99 -2.93 25.35
N LYS A 19 7.54 -4.13 25.09
CA LYS A 19 8.95 -4.49 25.34
C LYS A 19 9.79 -4.55 24.06
N ILE A 20 9.20 -4.42 22.88
CA ILE A 20 9.94 -4.52 21.61
C ILE A 20 11.00 -3.43 21.50
N LYS A 21 10.65 -2.18 21.84
CA LYS A 21 11.60 -1.05 21.79
C LYS A 21 12.81 -1.26 22.71
N ALA A 22 12.58 -1.79 23.91
CA ALA A 22 13.64 -2.09 24.87
C ALA A 22 14.65 -3.14 24.34
N ASN A 23 14.20 -4.10 23.53
CA ASN A 23 15.09 -5.07 22.89
C ASN A 23 15.99 -4.39 21.85
N MET A 24 15.42 -3.54 20.99
CA MET A 24 16.19 -2.82 19.99
C MET A 24 17.22 -1.88 20.64
N ASP A 25 16.81 -1.10 21.63
CA ASP A 25 17.70 -0.15 22.33
C ASP A 25 18.88 -0.86 22.99
N LYS A 26 18.61 -2.02 23.61
CA LYS A 26 19.67 -2.84 24.21
C LYS A 26 20.63 -3.36 23.13
N GLN A 27 20.12 -3.86 22.01
CA GLN A 27 20.95 -4.39 20.93
C GLN A 27 21.89 -3.32 20.38
N LEU A 28 21.37 -2.14 20.02
CA LEU A 28 22.19 -1.03 19.51
C LEU A 28 23.32 -0.68 20.49
N LYS A 29 22.98 -0.56 21.78
CA LYS A 29 23.91 -0.19 22.85
C LYS A 29 25.02 -1.21 23.08
N VAL A 30 24.69 -2.51 23.10
CA VAL A 30 25.65 -3.56 23.54
C VAL A 30 26.32 -4.29 22.39
N CYS A 31 25.78 -4.21 21.18
CA CYS A 31 26.30 -4.89 19.99
C CYS A 31 27.00 -3.95 19.01
N GLY A 32 27.19 -2.67 19.36
CA GLY A 32 27.87 -1.69 18.51
C GLY A 32 27.15 -1.47 17.18
N GLU A 33 25.81 -1.49 17.19
CA GLU A 33 24.98 -1.31 16.00
C GLU A 33 25.21 -2.35 14.88
N ALA A 34 25.74 -3.53 15.21
CA ALA A 34 25.78 -4.65 14.26
C ALA A 34 24.37 -4.97 13.72
N PRO A 35 24.22 -5.44 12.46
CA PRO A 35 22.93 -5.81 11.91
C PRO A 35 22.17 -6.79 12.82
N PHE A 36 20.91 -6.46 13.12
CA PHE A 36 20.06 -7.30 13.96
C PHE A 36 19.19 -8.23 13.10
N TYR A 37 19.06 -9.48 13.52
CA TYR A 37 18.29 -10.53 12.85
C TYR A 37 17.32 -11.17 13.84
N THR A 38 16.00 -10.98 13.67
CA THR A 38 15.01 -11.39 14.68
C THR A 38 14.06 -12.47 14.18
N LEU A 39 13.56 -13.34 15.07
CA LEU A 39 12.50 -14.30 14.76
C LEU A 39 11.14 -13.70 15.17
N GLY A 40 10.45 -13.04 14.25
CA GLY A 40 9.31 -12.18 14.60
C GLY A 40 9.75 -10.82 15.17
N PRO A 41 9.39 -10.47 16.42
CA PRO A 41 8.88 -11.35 17.48
C PRO A 41 7.35 -11.55 17.50
N LEU A 42 6.90 -12.71 17.98
CA LEU A 42 5.52 -13.00 18.34
C LEU A 42 5.06 -12.10 19.48
N THR A 43 3.98 -11.34 19.24
CA THR A 43 3.47 -10.38 20.24
C THR A 43 2.52 -11.01 21.25
N THR A 44 2.06 -12.24 21.00
CA THR A 44 1.14 -12.99 21.85
C THR A 44 1.25 -14.48 21.56
N ASP A 45 0.97 -15.32 22.55
CA ASP A 45 1.15 -16.78 22.50
C ASP A 45 -0.18 -17.54 22.32
N VAL A 46 -1.30 -16.82 22.27
CA VAL A 46 -2.65 -17.42 22.35
C VAL A 46 -3.25 -17.83 21.00
N ALA A 47 -2.49 -17.74 19.91
CA ALA A 47 -3.00 -17.96 18.55
C ALA A 47 -2.12 -18.91 17.70
N PRO A 48 -1.79 -20.12 18.20
CA PRO A 48 -1.11 -21.12 17.37
C PRO A 48 -1.96 -21.44 16.12
N GLY A 49 -1.33 -21.56 14.96
CA GLY A 49 -2.02 -21.59 13.66
C GLY A 49 -2.07 -20.23 12.96
N TYR A 50 -1.83 -19.15 13.70
CA TYR A 50 -1.82 -17.77 13.21
C TYR A 50 -0.53 -17.03 13.59
N ASP A 51 0.54 -17.75 13.91
CA ASP A 51 1.78 -17.15 14.42
C ASP A 51 2.53 -16.31 13.38
N HIS A 52 2.35 -16.60 12.09
CA HIS A 52 2.75 -15.68 11.02
C HIS A 52 2.17 -14.26 11.22
N ILE A 53 0.93 -14.12 11.72
CA ILE A 53 0.28 -12.84 11.99
C ILE A 53 0.76 -12.25 13.33
N THR A 54 0.77 -13.05 14.40
CA THR A 54 1.19 -12.58 15.73
C THR A 54 2.64 -12.06 15.69
N SER A 55 3.49 -12.71 14.92
CA SER A 55 4.88 -12.31 14.71
C SER A 55 5.05 -11.17 13.71
N ALA A 56 4.23 -11.07 12.66
CA ALA A 56 4.30 -9.97 11.71
C ALA A 56 4.10 -8.60 12.37
N ILE A 57 3.24 -8.52 13.39
CA ILE A 57 3.04 -7.30 14.18
C ILE A 57 4.36 -6.88 14.83
N GLY A 58 5.03 -7.79 15.54
CA GLY A 58 6.29 -7.49 16.19
C GLY A 58 7.43 -7.29 15.21
N ALA A 59 7.45 -8.04 14.11
CA ALA A 59 8.44 -7.95 13.04
C ALA A 59 8.41 -6.57 12.36
N ALA A 60 7.21 -6.05 12.03
CA ALA A 60 7.06 -4.70 11.49
C ALA A 60 7.52 -3.64 12.50
N MET A 61 7.18 -3.79 13.79
CA MET A 61 7.61 -2.86 14.84
C MET A 61 9.12 -2.85 15.03
N ILE A 62 9.75 -4.02 15.19
CA ILE A 62 11.19 -4.10 15.44
C ILE A 62 12.01 -3.79 14.18
N GLY A 63 11.49 -4.15 13.00
CA GLY A 63 12.02 -3.70 11.71
C GLY A 63 12.02 -2.18 11.59
N TRP A 64 10.90 -1.53 11.97
CA TRP A 64 10.81 -0.06 12.01
C TRP A 64 11.84 0.53 12.99
N PHE A 65 12.05 -0.10 14.14
CA PHE A 65 13.04 0.36 15.12
C PHE A 65 14.51 0.14 14.71
N GLY A 66 14.78 -0.64 13.65
CA GLY A 66 16.11 -0.77 13.07
C GLY A 66 16.63 -2.19 12.84
N THR A 67 15.81 -3.22 13.05
CA THR A 67 16.21 -4.59 12.69
C THR A 67 16.52 -4.70 11.19
N ALA A 68 17.62 -5.35 10.85
CA ALA A 68 18.14 -5.43 9.49
C ALA A 68 17.58 -6.62 8.69
N MET A 69 17.27 -7.72 9.36
CA MET A 69 16.71 -8.93 8.75
C MET A 69 15.66 -9.56 9.66
N LEU A 70 14.58 -10.08 9.06
CA LEU A 70 13.46 -10.69 9.79
C LEU A 70 13.35 -12.16 9.37
N CYS A 71 13.57 -13.07 10.31
CA CYS A 71 13.27 -14.49 10.11
C CYS A 71 11.76 -14.65 10.16
N TYR A 72 11.21 -15.19 9.09
CA TYR A 72 9.77 -15.45 9.01
C TYR A 72 9.30 -16.51 10.01
N VAL A 73 8.01 -16.47 10.30
CA VAL A 73 7.31 -17.47 11.10
C VAL A 73 6.15 -17.97 10.27
N THR A 74 5.98 -19.28 10.19
CA THR A 74 4.93 -19.89 9.37
C THR A 74 3.61 -19.97 10.12
N PRO A 75 2.46 -20.17 9.44
CA PRO A 75 1.19 -20.41 10.12
C PRO A 75 1.23 -21.61 11.07
N LYS A 76 1.96 -22.67 10.72
CA LYS A 76 2.08 -23.91 11.51
C LYS A 76 3.21 -23.89 12.54
N GLU A 77 3.82 -22.73 12.80
CA GLU A 77 4.74 -22.61 13.92
C GLU A 77 4.05 -23.10 15.20
N HIS A 78 4.80 -23.81 16.06
CA HIS A 78 4.31 -24.50 17.25
C HIS A 78 3.32 -25.67 17.01
N LEU A 79 3.00 -26.02 15.76
CA LEU A 79 2.04 -27.08 15.42
C LEU A 79 2.63 -28.20 14.57
N GLY A 80 3.56 -27.90 13.66
CA GLY A 80 4.18 -28.92 12.82
C GLY A 80 4.99 -28.35 11.66
N LEU A 81 5.49 -29.24 10.81
CA LEU A 81 6.25 -28.83 9.63
C LEU A 81 5.35 -28.09 8.63
N PRO A 82 5.79 -26.94 8.09
CA PRO A 82 5.03 -26.19 7.09
C PRO A 82 5.00 -26.94 5.76
N ASN A 83 3.88 -26.88 5.06
CA ASN A 83 3.77 -27.31 3.67
C ASN A 83 4.14 -26.16 2.70
N ARG A 84 4.02 -26.40 1.39
CA ARG A 84 4.31 -25.40 0.35
C ARG A 84 3.54 -24.09 0.53
N ASP A 85 2.25 -24.18 0.85
CA ASP A 85 1.38 -23.00 0.94
C ASP A 85 1.63 -22.24 2.24
N ASP A 86 1.90 -22.95 3.34
CA ASP A 86 2.34 -22.34 4.61
C ASP A 86 3.62 -21.52 4.43
N VAL A 87 4.56 -22.02 3.60
CA VAL A 87 5.79 -21.28 3.25
C VAL A 87 5.46 -20.03 2.43
N LYS A 88 4.60 -20.12 1.40
CA LYS A 88 4.17 -18.95 0.60
C LYS A 88 3.53 -17.89 1.50
N VAL A 89 2.60 -18.29 2.37
CA VAL A 89 1.94 -17.39 3.34
C VAL A 89 2.95 -16.71 4.26
N GLY A 90 3.88 -17.47 4.85
CA GLY A 90 4.93 -16.90 5.70
C GLY A 90 5.79 -15.86 4.97
N VAL A 91 6.23 -16.17 3.75
CA VAL A 91 7.09 -15.26 2.95
C VAL A 91 6.34 -13.98 2.58
N MET A 92 5.10 -14.09 2.08
CA MET A 92 4.31 -12.90 1.73
C MET A 92 4.01 -12.04 2.96
N THR A 93 3.72 -12.68 4.09
CA THR A 93 3.50 -12.02 5.38
C THR A 93 4.73 -11.24 5.83
N TYR A 94 5.93 -11.82 5.72
CA TYR A 94 7.13 -11.11 6.17
C TYR A 94 7.65 -10.08 5.17
N LYS A 95 7.42 -10.28 3.86
CA LYS A 95 7.66 -9.23 2.86
C LYS A 95 6.80 -7.99 3.14
N LEU A 96 5.53 -8.17 3.53
CA LEU A 96 4.66 -7.04 3.87
C LEU A 96 5.14 -6.36 5.17
N ALA A 97 5.55 -7.13 6.19
CA ALA A 97 6.04 -6.58 7.44
C ALA A 97 7.34 -5.77 7.26
N ALA A 98 8.25 -6.27 6.42
CA ALA A 98 9.47 -5.56 6.04
C ALA A 98 9.15 -4.26 5.27
N HIS A 99 8.25 -4.32 4.29
CA HIS A 99 7.81 -3.14 3.55
C HIS A 99 7.13 -2.10 4.45
N ALA A 100 6.29 -2.54 5.39
CA ALA A 100 5.66 -1.66 6.39
C ALA A 100 6.70 -0.97 7.29
N ALA A 101 7.75 -1.70 7.69
CA ALA A 101 8.88 -1.11 8.41
C ALA A 101 9.62 -0.08 7.56
N ASP A 102 9.87 -0.36 6.28
CA ASP A 102 10.54 0.58 5.37
C ASP A 102 9.72 1.85 5.11
N LEU A 103 8.39 1.73 4.99
CA LEU A 103 7.48 2.87 4.94
C LEU A 103 7.56 3.72 6.22
N ALA A 104 7.53 3.09 7.39
CA ALA A 104 7.61 3.77 8.68
C ALA A 104 8.98 4.43 8.91
N LYS A 105 10.06 3.86 8.34
CA LYS A 105 11.41 4.44 8.31
C LYS A 105 11.56 5.58 7.30
N GLY A 106 10.60 5.75 6.38
CA GLY A 106 10.71 6.71 5.29
C GLY A 106 11.78 6.34 4.26
N HIS A 107 11.97 5.03 3.99
CA HIS A 107 12.93 4.58 2.98
C HIS A 107 12.60 5.21 1.60
N PRO A 108 13.57 5.79 0.88
CA PRO A 108 13.31 6.71 -0.24
C PRO A 108 12.40 6.19 -1.37
N THR A 109 12.35 4.88 -1.57
CA THR A 109 11.58 4.25 -2.66
C THR A 109 10.35 3.47 -2.19
N ALA A 110 10.17 3.26 -0.88
CA ALA A 110 9.10 2.40 -0.36
C ALA A 110 7.72 2.96 -0.73
N ARG A 111 7.51 4.26 -0.52
CA ARG A 111 6.24 4.94 -0.81
C ARG A 111 5.84 4.91 -2.29
N ALA A 112 6.80 4.81 -3.20
CA ALA A 112 6.50 4.80 -4.63
C ALA A 112 5.64 3.58 -5.03
N TRP A 113 5.85 2.44 -4.37
CA TRP A 113 5.05 1.23 -4.59
C TRP A 113 3.60 1.43 -4.11
N ASP A 114 3.40 1.90 -2.88
CA ASP A 114 2.09 2.22 -2.30
C ASP A 114 1.30 3.23 -3.14
N ASP A 115 1.98 4.28 -3.58
CA ASP A 115 1.37 5.33 -4.38
C ASP A 115 0.96 4.79 -5.77
N ALA A 116 1.77 3.91 -6.38
CA ALA A 116 1.47 3.32 -7.67
C ALA A 116 0.24 2.42 -7.61
N ILE A 117 0.16 1.51 -6.63
CA ILE A 117 -1.00 0.63 -6.46
C ILE A 117 -2.24 1.41 -6.03
N SER A 118 -2.09 2.48 -5.24
CA SER A 118 -3.20 3.34 -4.83
C SER A 118 -3.77 4.14 -6.00
N ARG A 119 -2.92 4.67 -6.89
CA ARG A 119 -3.38 5.30 -8.14
C ARG A 119 -4.09 4.29 -9.05
N ALA A 120 -3.51 3.10 -9.24
CA ALA A 120 -4.15 2.05 -10.04
C ALA A 120 -5.54 1.69 -9.51
N ARG A 121 -5.69 1.59 -8.18
CA ARG A 121 -6.97 1.35 -7.52
C ARG A 121 -7.96 2.49 -7.75
N PHE A 122 -7.54 3.74 -7.55
CA PHE A 122 -8.43 4.90 -7.70
C PHE A 122 -8.87 5.10 -9.15
N GLU A 123 -8.03 4.75 -10.12
CA GLU A 123 -8.28 4.86 -11.56
C GLU A 123 -8.96 3.60 -12.15
N PHE A 124 -9.30 2.62 -11.31
CA PHE A 124 -9.90 1.34 -11.73
C PHE A 124 -9.06 0.56 -12.77
N ARG A 125 -7.74 0.71 -12.72
CA ARG A 125 -6.77 -0.09 -13.51
C ARG A 125 -6.52 -1.42 -12.80
N TRP A 126 -7.52 -2.32 -12.86
CA TRP A 126 -7.52 -3.58 -12.12
C TRP A 126 -6.28 -4.44 -12.37
N GLU A 127 -5.90 -4.62 -13.64
CA GLU A 127 -4.72 -5.39 -14.02
C GLU A 127 -3.44 -4.84 -13.39
N ASP A 128 -3.26 -3.52 -13.44
CA ASP A 128 -2.11 -2.87 -12.83
C ASP A 128 -2.13 -3.02 -11.30
N GLN A 129 -3.31 -2.91 -10.68
CA GLN A 129 -3.46 -3.14 -9.25
C GLN A 129 -3.07 -4.57 -8.84
N PHE A 130 -3.46 -5.59 -9.62
CA PHE A 130 -3.10 -6.98 -9.33
C PHE A 130 -1.60 -7.19 -9.50
N ASN A 131 -1.02 -6.73 -10.62
CA ASN A 131 0.39 -6.91 -10.93
C ASN A 131 1.31 -6.15 -9.95
N LEU A 132 0.83 -5.06 -9.36
CA LEU A 132 1.49 -4.33 -8.28
C LEU A 132 1.26 -4.95 -6.90
N GLY A 133 0.38 -5.94 -6.75
CA GLY A 133 0.17 -6.64 -5.49
C GLY A 133 1.41 -7.41 -5.05
N ILE A 134 1.59 -7.60 -3.75
CA ILE A 134 2.70 -8.42 -3.22
C ILE A 134 2.60 -9.89 -3.65
N ASP A 135 1.37 -10.36 -3.88
CA ASP A 135 1.00 -11.66 -4.42
C ASP A 135 -0.06 -11.47 -5.53
N PRO A 136 0.37 -11.22 -6.79
CA PRO A 136 -0.53 -10.92 -7.90
C PRO A 136 -1.54 -12.03 -8.21
N GLU A 137 -1.14 -13.30 -8.04
CA GLU A 137 -2.00 -14.46 -8.30
C GLU A 137 -3.24 -14.43 -7.39
N THR A 138 -3.01 -14.29 -6.08
CA THR A 138 -4.09 -14.26 -5.09
C THR A 138 -4.95 -13.01 -5.22
N ALA A 139 -4.36 -11.85 -5.54
CA ALA A 139 -5.13 -10.62 -5.76
C ALA A 139 -6.13 -10.76 -6.92
N ARG A 140 -5.71 -11.44 -7.99
CA ARG A 140 -6.55 -11.72 -9.16
C ARG A 140 -7.63 -12.76 -8.85
N GLU A 141 -7.25 -13.87 -8.20
CA GLU A 141 -8.19 -14.92 -7.79
C GLU A 141 -9.35 -14.35 -6.96
N TYR A 142 -9.06 -13.55 -5.92
CA TYR A 142 -10.10 -13.02 -5.03
C TYR A 142 -11.06 -12.04 -5.72
N HIS A 143 -10.59 -11.27 -6.71
CA HIS A 143 -11.48 -10.45 -7.51
C HIS A 143 -12.40 -11.32 -8.39
N ASP A 144 -11.81 -12.33 -9.03
CA ASP A 144 -12.49 -13.16 -10.02
C ASP A 144 -13.46 -14.18 -9.41
N GLU A 145 -13.34 -14.49 -8.12
CA GLU A 145 -14.35 -15.25 -7.37
C GLU A 145 -15.76 -14.67 -7.49
N SER A 146 -15.87 -13.33 -7.49
CA SER A 146 -17.15 -12.63 -7.59
C SER A 146 -17.41 -12.02 -8.97
N LEU A 147 -16.36 -11.57 -9.66
CA LEU A 147 -16.43 -10.83 -10.92
C LEU A 147 -15.51 -11.46 -12.00
N PRO A 148 -15.74 -12.72 -12.42
CA PRO A 148 -14.80 -13.48 -13.24
C PRO A 148 -14.68 -13.01 -14.69
N LYS A 149 -15.63 -12.21 -15.19
CA LYS A 149 -15.63 -11.77 -16.59
C LYS A 149 -14.58 -10.69 -16.80
N GLU A 150 -13.84 -10.79 -17.90
CA GLU A 150 -12.82 -9.80 -18.31
C GLU A 150 -13.35 -8.37 -18.41
N ALA A 151 -14.63 -8.18 -18.74
CA ALA A 151 -15.28 -6.88 -18.73
C ALA A 151 -15.24 -6.18 -17.36
N PHE A 152 -15.14 -6.92 -16.25
CA PHE A 152 -15.04 -6.33 -14.92
C PHE A 152 -13.64 -5.79 -14.59
N LYS A 153 -12.61 -6.16 -15.35
CA LYS A 153 -11.25 -5.60 -15.21
C LYS A 153 -11.13 -4.15 -15.68
N THR A 154 -12.20 -3.60 -16.27
CA THR A 154 -12.33 -2.18 -16.62
C THR A 154 -13.51 -1.52 -15.91
N ALA A 155 -14.17 -2.23 -14.98
CA ALA A 155 -15.33 -1.70 -14.28
C ALA A 155 -14.94 -0.69 -13.19
N HIS A 156 -15.70 0.40 -13.09
CA HIS A 156 -15.51 1.42 -12.06
C HIS A 156 -16.17 1.03 -10.71
N PHE A 157 -16.08 -0.25 -10.33
CA PHE A 157 -16.58 -0.80 -9.07
C PHE A 157 -16.07 -2.23 -8.86
N CYS A 158 -16.19 -2.73 -7.62
CA CYS A 158 -16.03 -4.15 -7.29
C CYS A 158 -17.33 -4.72 -6.68
N SER A 159 -17.32 -6.01 -6.36
CA SER A 159 -18.46 -6.71 -5.75
C SER A 159 -18.86 -6.15 -4.37
N MET A 160 -17.94 -5.52 -3.63
CA MET A 160 -18.20 -5.00 -2.28
C MET A 160 -19.25 -3.89 -2.24
N CYS A 161 -19.19 -2.92 -3.18
CA CYS A 161 -20.11 -1.76 -3.19
C CYS A 161 -21.01 -1.72 -4.43
N GLY A 162 -20.66 -2.48 -5.47
CA GLY A 162 -21.36 -2.43 -6.74
C GLY A 162 -21.27 -1.07 -7.46
N PRO A 163 -21.97 -0.92 -8.60
CA PRO A 163 -21.80 0.20 -9.52
C PRO A 163 -22.32 1.55 -9.02
N LYS A 164 -23.19 1.56 -7.99
CA LYS A 164 -23.89 2.75 -7.50
C LYS A 164 -23.29 3.33 -6.21
N PHE A 165 -22.61 2.51 -5.40
CA PHE A 165 -22.14 2.92 -4.07
C PHE A 165 -20.62 2.87 -3.93
N CYS A 166 -19.89 2.69 -5.04
CA CYS A 166 -18.43 2.77 -5.02
C CYS A 166 -17.97 4.19 -4.70
N SER A 167 -17.33 4.38 -3.54
CA SER A 167 -16.87 5.67 -3.06
C SER A 167 -15.85 6.35 -3.99
N MET A 168 -14.96 5.57 -4.61
CA MET A 168 -13.97 6.09 -5.56
C MET A 168 -14.62 6.62 -6.83
N LYS A 169 -15.63 5.91 -7.35
CA LYS A 169 -16.40 6.35 -8.52
C LYS A 169 -17.17 7.64 -8.22
N ILE A 170 -17.89 7.67 -7.11
CA ILE A 170 -18.60 8.88 -6.64
C ILE A 170 -17.62 10.06 -6.52
N SER A 171 -16.42 9.82 -6.00
CA SER A 171 -15.39 10.86 -5.90
C SER A 171 -14.89 11.35 -7.26
N GLN A 172 -14.77 10.47 -8.26
CA GLN A 172 -14.43 10.86 -9.63
C GLN A 172 -15.54 11.69 -10.26
N ASP A 173 -16.80 11.26 -10.15
CA ASP A 173 -17.97 11.97 -10.68
C ASP A 173 -18.05 13.40 -10.11
N ILE A 174 -17.88 13.56 -8.78
CA ILE A 174 -17.86 14.88 -8.11
C ILE A 174 -16.70 15.75 -8.63
N ARG A 175 -15.51 15.19 -8.85
CA ARG A 175 -14.35 15.94 -9.38
C ARG A 175 -14.59 16.39 -10.82
N GLU A 176 -15.24 15.56 -11.62
CA GLU A 176 -15.57 15.88 -13.00
C GLU A 176 -16.62 16.99 -13.08
N ASP A 177 -17.67 16.91 -12.26
CA ASP A 177 -18.70 17.93 -12.18
C ASP A 177 -18.14 19.29 -11.72
N ALA A 178 -17.29 19.29 -10.70
CA ALA A 178 -16.60 20.49 -10.24
C ALA A 178 -15.70 21.09 -11.34
N ARG A 179 -14.99 20.26 -12.10
CA ARG A 179 -14.18 20.72 -13.24
C ARG A 179 -15.04 21.38 -14.32
N LYS A 180 -16.15 20.75 -14.71
CA LYS A 180 -17.10 21.30 -15.70
C LYS A 180 -17.67 22.65 -15.25
N GLN A 181 -18.05 22.78 -13.98
CA GLN A 181 -18.55 24.04 -13.44
C GLN A 181 -17.49 25.16 -13.49
N ASN A 182 -16.24 24.84 -13.18
CA ASN A 182 -15.14 25.81 -13.27
C ASN A 182 -14.84 26.21 -14.71
N GLU A 183 -14.83 25.27 -15.67
CA GLU A 183 -14.63 25.57 -17.09
C GLU A 183 -15.72 26.49 -17.65
N VAL A 184 -16.99 26.27 -17.25
CA VAL A 184 -18.10 27.16 -17.61
C VAL A 184 -17.90 28.55 -17.03
N ALA A 185 -17.49 28.66 -15.76
CA ALA A 185 -17.25 29.96 -15.12
C ALA A 185 -16.14 30.76 -15.83
N VAL A 186 -15.02 30.11 -16.17
CA VAL A 186 -13.92 30.76 -16.92
C VAL A 186 -14.38 31.17 -18.32
N GLY A 187 -15.08 30.30 -19.05
CA GLY A 187 -15.61 30.64 -20.38
C GLY A 187 -16.61 31.80 -20.34
N MET A 188 -17.43 31.89 -19.29
CA MET A 188 -18.32 33.02 -19.07
C MET A 188 -17.55 34.31 -18.78
N GLU A 189 -16.47 34.26 -17.99
CA GLU A 189 -15.61 35.42 -17.76
C GLU A 189 -14.91 35.90 -19.04
N GLU A 190 -14.40 34.98 -19.86
CA GLU A 190 -13.80 35.31 -21.17
C GLU A 190 -14.80 35.97 -22.11
N MET A 191 -16.02 35.42 -22.21
CA MET A 191 -17.06 36.00 -23.05
C MET A 191 -17.54 37.35 -22.51
N ALA A 192 -17.62 37.52 -21.19
CA ALA A 192 -17.93 38.81 -20.57
C ALA A 192 -16.83 39.85 -20.82
N ALA A 193 -15.55 39.44 -20.82
CA ALA A 193 -14.44 40.31 -21.19
C ALA A 193 -14.54 40.73 -22.67
N ARG A 194 -14.75 39.78 -23.59
CA ARG A 194 -14.95 40.07 -25.02
C ARG A 194 -16.13 41.01 -25.27
N PHE A 195 -17.25 40.80 -24.58
CA PHE A 195 -18.42 41.68 -24.67
C PHE A 195 -18.11 43.11 -24.22
N ARG A 196 -17.34 43.28 -23.13
CA ARG A 196 -16.89 44.60 -22.67
C ARG A 196 -15.92 45.26 -23.64
N GLU A 197 -15.02 44.48 -24.23
CA GLU A 197 -14.08 44.96 -25.25
C GLU A 197 -14.77 45.37 -26.55
N SER A 198 -15.84 44.65 -26.96
CA SER A 198 -16.65 44.99 -28.14
C SER A 198 -17.67 46.11 -27.88
N GLY A 199 -17.46 46.94 -26.85
CA GLY A 199 -18.31 48.10 -26.56
C GLY A 199 -19.65 47.76 -25.90
N GLY A 200 -19.88 46.51 -25.49
CA GLY A 200 -21.14 46.08 -24.88
C GLY A 200 -22.30 45.96 -25.88
N GLU A 201 -22.00 45.84 -27.18
CA GLU A 201 -23.03 45.71 -28.21
C GLU A 201 -23.59 44.28 -28.28
N ILE A 202 -24.92 44.17 -28.26
CA ILE A 202 -25.63 42.88 -28.34
C ILE A 202 -25.69 42.36 -29.79
N LEU A 203 -25.68 43.27 -30.78
CA LEU A 203 -25.77 42.93 -32.20
C LEU A 203 -24.47 43.30 -32.89
N VAL A 204 -23.59 42.32 -33.06
CA VAL A 204 -22.32 42.52 -33.78
C VAL A 204 -22.56 42.28 -35.29
N PRO A 205 -22.28 43.27 -36.17
CA PRO A 205 -22.46 43.10 -37.61
C PRO A 205 -21.51 42.03 -38.15
N VAL A 206 -22.04 41.10 -38.94
CA VAL A 206 -21.26 40.04 -39.58
C VAL A 206 -20.50 40.65 -40.77
N THR A 207 -19.17 40.72 -40.68
CA THR A 207 -18.34 40.99 -41.87
C THR A 207 -18.40 39.78 -42.81
N PRO A 208 -18.74 39.95 -44.10
CA PRO A 208 -18.70 38.85 -45.07
C PRO A 208 -17.28 38.28 -45.12
N ALA A 209 -17.16 36.96 -45.09
CA ALA A 209 -15.88 36.30 -45.32
C ALA A 209 -15.46 36.53 -46.78
N GLU A 210 -14.24 37.05 -46.99
CA GLU A 210 -13.61 37.24 -48.30
C GLU A 210 -13.29 35.90 -48.99
#